data_AF-A0A242WCB4-F1
#
_entry.id   AF-A0A242WCB4-F1
#
_cell.length_a   1.000
_cell.length_b   1.000
_cell.length_c   1.000
_cell.angle_alpha   90.00
_cell.angle_beta   90.00
_cell.angle_gamma   90.00
#
_symmetry.space_group_name_H-M   'P 1'
#
loop_
_entity.id
_entity.type
_entity.pdbx_description
1 polymer ?
#
loop_
_entity_poly.entity_id
_entity_poly.type
_entity_poly.pdbx_seq_one_letter_code
_entity_poly.pdbx_strand_id
1 'polypeptide(L)'
;MNFERCYMFTNKKLIQTGLTLFVFLSIINFTIGYFQGYLESAAGIKWVMPEIWKTILIDAPQSILVLLGAVALYDFTKETSKKDASI
;
A
#
# COMPACT_ATOMS: atom_id res chain seq x y z
N MET A 1 27.14 16.30 -8.47
CA MET A 1 26.18 15.17 -8.58
C MET A 1 24.82 15.70 -8.18
N ASN A 2 23.80 15.56 -9.02
CA ASN A 2 22.57 16.34 -8.95
C ASN A 2 21.60 15.76 -7.90
N PHE A 3 21.58 16.34 -6.70
CA PHE A 3 20.86 15.83 -5.51
C PHE A 3 19.35 15.66 -5.76
N GLU A 4 18.75 16.56 -6.55
CA GLU A 4 17.33 16.50 -6.92
C GLU A 4 16.99 15.27 -7.77
N ARG A 5 17.90 14.84 -8.66
CA ARG A 5 17.68 13.70 -9.54
C ARG A 5 17.74 12.36 -8.78
N CYS A 6 18.59 12.27 -7.75
CA CYS A 6 18.64 11.10 -6.86
C CYS A 6 17.38 10.99 -5.98
N TYR A 7 16.88 12.12 -5.46
CA TYR A 7 15.69 12.18 -4.62
C TYR A 7 14.42 11.73 -5.38
N MET A 8 14.18 12.30 -6.56
CA MET A 8 13.02 11.97 -7.40
C MET A 8 13.01 10.49 -7.85
N PHE A 9 14.19 9.90 -8.08
CA PHE A 9 14.31 8.49 -8.44
C PHE A 9 14.08 7.54 -7.25
N THR A 10 14.42 7.98 -6.03
CA THR A 10 14.23 7.20 -4.80
C THR A 10 12.75 7.14 -4.42
N ASN A 11 12.04 8.27 -4.46
CA ASN A 11 10.60 8.31 -4.17
C ASN A 11 9.79 7.51 -5.18
N LYS A 12 10.12 7.61 -6.48
CA LYS A 12 9.46 6.82 -7.53
C LYS A 12 9.58 5.31 -7.27
N LYS A 13 10.77 4.84 -6.89
CA LYS A 13 10.99 3.42 -6.55
C LYS A 13 10.24 3.01 -5.29
N LEU A 14 10.24 3.86 -4.26
CA LEU A 14 9.53 3.59 -3.00
C LEU A 14 8.02 3.49 -3.22
N ILE A 15 7.45 4.40 -4.01
CA ILE A 15 6.03 4.36 -4.40
C ILE A 15 5.73 3.08 -5.17
N GLN A 16 6.56 2.72 -6.15
CA GLN A 16 6.37 1.52 -6.96
C GLN A 16 6.46 0.23 -6.12
N THR A 17 7.41 0.14 -5.19
CA THR A 17 7.55 -1.01 -4.29
C THR A 17 6.38 -1.10 -3.32
N GLY A 18 5.96 0.02 -2.72
CA GLY A 18 4.80 0.06 -1.83
C GLY A 18 3.51 -0.34 -2.55
N LEU A 19 3.29 0.14 -3.77
CA LEU A 19 2.12 -0.22 -4.57
C LEU A 19 2.12 -1.70 -4.96
N THR A 20 3.28 -2.25 -5.34
CA THR A 20 3.42 -3.68 -5.63
C THR A 20 3.08 -4.53 -4.41
N LEU A 21 3.60 -4.15 -3.23
CA LEU A 21 3.33 -4.84 -1.98
C LEU A 21 1.83 -4.77 -1.62
N PHE A 22 1.21 -3.61 -1.78
CA PHE A 22 -0.22 -3.43 -1.56
C PHE A 22 -1.09 -4.34 -2.45
N VAL A 23 -0.80 -4.40 -3.76
CA VAL A 23 -1.52 -5.26 -4.70
C VAL A 23 -1.35 -6.74 -4.32
N PHE A 24 -0.14 -7.16 -3.97
CA PHE A 24 0.13 -8.54 -3.57
C PHE A 24 -0.64 -8.95 -2.30
N LEU A 25 -0.62 -8.09 -1.27
CA LEU A 25 -1.40 -8.31 -0.04
C LEU A 25 -2.90 -8.33 -0.31
N SER A 26 -3.39 -7.48 -1.21
CA SER A 26 -4.81 -7.44 -1.60
C SER A 26 -5.24 -8.74 -2.28
N ILE A 27 -4.40 -9.31 -3.16
CA ILE A 27 -4.67 -10.60 -3.81
C ILE A 27 -4.74 -11.71 -2.76
N ILE A 28 -3.78 -11.77 -1.83
CA ILE A 28 -3.78 -12.78 -0.76
C ILE A 28 -5.04 -12.69 0.08
N ASN A 29 -5.41 -11.47 0.51
CA ASN A 29 -6.62 -11.24 1.30
C ASN A 29 -7.88 -11.69 0.54
N PHE A 30 -7.97 -11.37 -0.75
CA PHE A 30 -9.07 -11.79 -1.61
C PHE A 30 -9.14 -13.32 -1.74
N THR A 31 -8.01 -13.98 -2.01
CA THR A 31 -7.94 -15.44 -2.14
C THR A 31 -8.37 -16.12 -0.84
N ILE A 32 -7.92 -15.63 0.32
CA ILE A 32 -8.32 -16.17 1.61
C ILE A 32 -9.83 -15.99 1.83
N GLY A 33 -10.37 -14.79 1.59
CA GLY A 33 -11.81 -14.55 1.71
C GLY A 33 -12.64 -15.46 0.79
N TYR A 34 -12.16 -15.72 -0.43
CA TYR A 34 -12.77 -16.67 -1.34
C TYR A 34 -12.77 -18.11 -0.78
N PHE A 35 -11.64 -18.57 -0.22
CA PHE A 35 -11.58 -19.89 0.41
C PHE A 35 -12.46 -19.99 1.67
N GLN A 36 -12.55 -18.94 2.48
CA GLN A 36 -13.46 -18.91 3.64
C GLN A 36 -14.91 -19.10 3.19
N GLY A 37 -15.37 -18.30 2.21
CA GLY A 37 -16.73 -18.42 1.68
C GLY A 37 -17.00 -19.76 1.00
N TYR A 38 -16.01 -20.31 0.28
CA TYR A 38 -16.11 -21.64 -0.31
C TYR A 38 -16.25 -22.74 0.75
N LEU A 39 -15.42 -22.73 1.80
CA LEU A 39 -15.48 -23.73 2.87
C LEU A 39 -16.78 -23.64 3.68
N GLU A 40 -17.26 -22.42 3.93
CA GLU A 40 -18.52 -22.20 4.64
C GLU A 40 -19.72 -22.68 3.81
N SER A 41 -19.75 -22.38 2.50
CA SER A 41 -20.84 -22.79 1.62
C SER A 41 -20.83 -24.27 1.24
N ALA A 42 -19.65 -24.86 0.99
CA ALA A 42 -19.52 -26.22 0.49
C ALA A 42 -19.42 -27.28 1.59
N ALA A 43 -18.80 -26.95 2.73
CA ALA A 43 -18.53 -27.89 3.80
C ALA A 43 -19.17 -27.50 5.15
N GLY A 44 -19.80 -26.31 5.25
CA GLY A 44 -20.32 -25.79 6.51
C GLY A 44 -19.22 -25.49 7.54
N ILE A 45 -17.95 -25.46 7.10
CA ILE A 45 -16.80 -25.26 7.98
C ILE A 45 -16.52 -23.76 8.09
N LYS A 46 -16.73 -23.21 9.28
CA LYS A 46 -16.38 -21.82 9.57
C LYS A 46 -14.87 -21.70 9.85
N TRP A 47 -14.11 -21.36 8.81
CA TRP A 47 -12.69 -21.11 8.97
C TRP A 47 -12.46 -19.70 9.55
N VAL A 48 -11.99 -19.62 10.80
CA VAL A 48 -11.71 -18.36 11.48
C VAL A 48 -10.26 -17.96 11.24
N MET A 49 -10.05 -16.80 10.63
CA MET A 49 -8.73 -16.21 10.43
C MET A 49 -8.13 -15.80 11.79
N PRO A 50 -6.90 -16.24 12.14
CA PRO A 50 -6.21 -15.76 13.32
C PRO A 50 -5.96 -14.25 13.28
N GLU A 51 -5.98 -13.58 14.44
CA GLU A 51 -5.85 -12.12 14.53
C GLU A 51 -4.55 -11.57 13.90
N ILE A 52 -3.44 -12.31 14.02
CA ILE A 52 -2.15 -11.92 13.40
C ILE A 52 -2.30 -11.73 11.88
N TRP A 53 -3.12 -12.56 11.23
CA TRP A 53 -3.35 -12.49 9.79
C TRP A 53 -4.29 -11.35 9.42
N LYS A 54 -5.24 -10.98 10.29
CA LYS A 54 -6.05 -9.76 10.10
C LYS A 54 -5.17 -8.52 10.12
N THR A 55 -4.24 -8.40 11.06
CA THR A 55 -3.31 -7.26 11.11
C THR A 55 -2.44 -7.18 9.85
N ILE A 56 -1.93 -8.32 9.37
CA ILE A 56 -1.09 -8.37 8.17
C ILE A 56 -1.89 -8.06 6.89
N LEU A 57 -3.14 -8.52 6.79
CA LEU A 57 -3.93 -8.44 5.56
C LEU A 57 -4.90 -7.25 5.51
N ILE A 58 -5.12 -6.56 6.62
CA ILE A 58 -6.03 -5.41 6.72
C ILE A 58 -5.26 -4.15 7.15
N ASP A 59 -4.59 -4.21 8.30
CA ASP A 59 -3.95 -3.03 8.89
C ASP A 59 -2.69 -2.62 8.10
N ALA A 60 -1.89 -3.59 7.64
CA ALA A 60 -0.69 -3.29 6.87
C ALA A 60 -0.98 -2.67 5.48
N PRO A 61 -1.93 -3.16 4.68
CA PRO A 61 -2.35 -2.49 3.44
C PRO A 61 -2.85 -1.07 3.64
N GLN A 62 -3.67 -0.83 4.67
CA GLN A 62 -4.13 0.52 5.01
C GLN A 62 -2.96 1.45 5.36
N SER A 63 -2.03 0.96 6.18
CA SER A 63 -0.83 1.71 6.57
C SER A 63 0.05 2.05 5.35
N ILE A 64 0.21 1.12 4.41
CA ILE A 64 0.94 1.35 3.15
C ILE A 64 0.27 2.46 2.33
N LEU A 65 -1.06 2.44 2.18
CA LEU A 65 -1.79 3.49 1.45
C LEU A 65 -1.63 4.87 2.10
N VAL A 66 -1.69 4.94 3.43
CA VAL A 66 -1.49 6.20 4.17
C VAL A 66 -0.08 6.75 3.93
N LEU A 67 0.95 5.91 4.00
CA LEU A 67 2.33 6.33 3.76
C LEU A 67 2.54 6.79 2.31
N LEU A 68 2.00 6.05 1.34
CA LEU A 68 2.06 6.43 -0.08
C LEU A 68 1.35 7.76 -0.34
N GLY A 69 0.18 7.97 0.27
CA GLY A 69 -0.57 9.22 0.18
C GLY A 69 0.20 10.40 0.79
N ALA A 70 0.82 10.21 1.95
CA ALA A 70 1.64 11.23 2.59
C ALA A 70 2.86 11.60 1.74
N VAL A 71 3.55 10.61 1.15
CA VAL A 71 4.69 10.85 0.25
C VAL A 71 4.26 11.60 -1.00
N ALA A 72 3.14 11.19 -1.62
CA ALA A 72 2.61 11.87 -2.80
C ALA A 72 2.22 13.33 -2.51
N LEU A 73 1.58 13.59 -1.37
CA LEU A 73 1.20 14.93 -0.94
C LEU A 73 2.43 15.80 -0.65
N TYR A 74 3.46 15.23 -0.01
CA TYR A 74 4.72 15.93 0.23
C TYR A 74 5.41 16.33 -1.07
N ASP A 75 5.50 15.43 -2.03
CA ASP A 75 6.11 15.74 -3.34
C ASP A 75 5.27 16.80 -4.08
N PHE A 76 3.94 16.74 -4.04
CA PHE A 76 3.06 17.75 -4.64
C PHE A 76 3.25 19.15 -4.04
N THR A 77 3.22 19.26 -2.71
CA THR A 77 3.38 20.55 -1.98
C THR A 77 4.77 21.14 -2.17
N LYS A 78 5.80 20.29 -2.25
CA LYS A 78 7.18 20.72 -2.54
C LYS A 78 7.32 21.26 -3.97
N GLU A 79 6.67 20.65 -4.96
CA GLU A 79 6.66 21.19 -6.32
C GLU A 79 5.92 22.53 -6.44
N THR A 80 4.85 22.74 -5.67
CA THR A 80 4.14 24.03 -5.62
C THR A 80 5.01 25.12 -5.00
N SER A 81 5.66 24.83 -3.86
CA SER A 81 6.56 25.77 -3.19
C SER A 81 7.73 26.21 -4.07
N LYS A 82 8.30 25.33 -4.89
CA LYS A 82 9.37 25.69 -5.83
C LYS A 82 8.90 26.63 -6.95
N LYS A 83 7.66 26.49 -7.41
CA LYS A 83 7.09 27.40 -8.41
C LYS A 83 6.90 28.80 -7.83
N ASP A 84 6.39 28.90 -6.60
CA ASP A 84 6.11 30.18 -5.95
C ASP A 84 7.38 30.95 -5.53
N ALA A 85 8.47 30.24 -5.18
CA ALA A 85 9.74 30.86 -4.81
C ALA A 85 10.59 31.35 -6.01
N SER A 86 10.17 31.07 -7.24
CA SER A 86 10.90 31.44 -8.48
C SER A 86 10.34 32.68 -9.19
N ILE A 87 9.40 33.38 -8.56
CA ILE A 87 8.75 34.62 -9.03
C ILE A 87 9.44 35.84 -8.40
#